data_AF-A0A379TF52-F1
#
_entry.id   AF-A0A379TF52-F1
#
_cell.length_a   1.000
_cell.length_b   1.000
_cell.length_c   1.000
_cell.angle_alpha   90.00
_cell.angle_beta   90.00
_cell.angle_gamma   90.00
#
_symmetry.space_group_name_H-M   'P 1'
#
loop_
_entity.id
_entity.type
_entity.pdbx_description
1 polymer ?
#
loop_
_entity_poly.entity_id
_entity_poly.type
_entity_poly.pdbx_seq_one_letter_code
_entity_poly.pdbx_strand_id
1 'polypeptide(L)'
;MNTSEMSQIERTFYPGWLMVSQLRGGQEVRDGEGLYRRACRLVQEVKATLTEAGYSDISRDHMVYALCALLDESVLNRGSTDDGYLTWRRDPLQAHFFWHPECR
;
A
#
# COMPACT_ATOMS: atom_id res chain seq x y z
N MET A 1 -24.68 -5.92 12.67
CA MET A 1 -23.84 -5.05 11.85
C MET A 1 -24.55 -4.86 10.53
N ASN A 2 -25.17 -3.70 10.31
CA ASN A 2 -25.74 -3.38 9.00
C ASN A 2 -24.58 -3.31 8.01
N THR A 3 -24.61 -4.17 6.99
CA THR A 3 -23.88 -4.01 5.73
C THR A 3 -24.41 -2.75 5.05
N SER A 4 -24.05 -1.59 5.58
CA SER A 4 -24.11 -0.35 4.83
C SER A 4 -23.17 -0.57 3.66
N GLU A 5 -23.69 -0.45 2.44
CA GLU A 5 -22.96 -0.63 1.18
C GLU A 5 -21.61 0.10 1.27
N MET A 6 -20.51 -0.62 1.51
CA MET A 6 -19.19 -0.03 1.42
C MET A 6 -19.04 0.52 0.01
N SER A 7 -18.65 1.78 -0.09
CA SER A 7 -18.30 2.39 -1.36
C SER A 7 -17.23 1.56 -2.06
N GLN A 8 -17.22 1.60 -3.40
CA GLN A 8 -16.22 0.86 -4.18
C GLN A 8 -14.78 1.22 -3.76
N ILE A 9 -14.55 2.48 -3.41
CA ILE A 9 -13.25 2.95 -2.86
C ILE A 9 -12.94 2.21 -1.57
N GLU A 10 -13.84 2.19 -0.59
CA GLU A 10 -13.59 1.47 0.67
C GLU A 10 -13.28 0.00 0.41
N ARG A 11 -14.03 -0.69 -0.44
CA ARG A 11 -13.77 -2.10 -0.79
C ARG A 11 -12.39 -2.30 -1.41
N THR A 12 -11.98 -1.38 -2.28
CA THR A 12 -10.69 -1.42 -2.99
C THR A 12 -9.52 -1.20 -2.03
N PHE A 13 -9.65 -0.26 -1.09
CA PHE A 13 -8.54 0.11 -0.19
C PHE A 13 -8.53 -0.64 1.13
N TYR A 14 -9.63 -1.30 1.52
CA TYR A 14 -9.75 -2.01 2.80
C TYR A 14 -8.59 -2.99 3.08
N PRO A 15 -8.14 -3.82 2.11
CA PRO A 15 -7.01 -4.71 2.36
C PRO A 15 -5.73 -3.94 2.70
N GLY A 16 -5.49 -2.79 2.05
CA GLY A 16 -4.32 -1.95 2.29
C GLY A 16 -4.38 -1.27 3.65
N TRP A 17 -5.55 -0.73 4.00
CA TRP A 17 -5.79 -0.14 5.32
C TRP A 17 -5.66 -1.15 6.46
N LEU A 18 -6.12 -2.39 6.26
CA LEU A 18 -5.95 -3.47 7.23
C LEU A 18 -4.46 -3.81 7.43
N MET A 19 -3.68 -3.91 6.35
CA MET A 19 -2.24 -4.14 6.42
C MET A 19 -1.53 -3.02 7.21
N VAL A 20 -1.84 -1.76 6.89
CA VAL A 20 -1.34 -0.58 7.61
C VAL A 20 -1.69 -0.67 9.10
N SER A 21 -2.94 -0.98 9.42
CA SER A 21 -3.41 -1.07 10.81
C SER A 21 -2.63 -2.14 11.60
N GLN A 22 -2.40 -3.32 11.00
CA GLN A 22 -1.63 -4.39 11.62
C GLN A 22 -0.15 -4.01 11.86
N LEU A 23 0.47 -3.34 10.88
CA LEU A 23 1.85 -2.86 11.00
C LEU A 23 2.00 -1.83 12.11
N ARG A 24 1.08 -0.86 12.18
CA ARG A 24 1.04 0.15 13.25
C ARG A 24 0.68 -0.45 14.61
N GLY A 25 -0.04 -1.58 14.62
CA GLY A 25 -0.31 -2.39 15.81
C GLY A 25 0.89 -3.17 16.35
N GLY A 26 2.08 -3.02 15.76
CA GLY A 26 3.31 -3.63 16.25
C GLY A 26 3.49 -5.09 15.85
N GLN A 27 2.78 -5.57 14.81
CA GLN A 27 3.04 -6.90 14.27
C GLN A 27 4.50 -7.01 13.81
N GLU A 28 5.15 -8.10 14.20
CA GLU A 28 6.53 -8.40 13.82
C GLU A 28 6.57 -8.84 12.36
N VAL A 29 7.50 -8.29 11.57
CA VAL A 29 7.69 -8.67 10.17
C VAL A 29 8.93 -9.56 10.06
N ARG A 30 8.70 -10.86 9.90
CA ARG A 30 9.77 -11.87 9.77
C ARG A 30 10.19 -12.15 8.33
N ASP A 31 9.35 -11.79 7.38
CA ASP A 31 9.55 -11.96 5.93
C ASP A 31 9.25 -10.62 5.25
N GLY A 32 10.27 -9.76 5.21
CA GLY A 32 10.20 -8.41 4.65
C GLY A 32 9.97 -8.43 3.16
N GLU A 33 10.65 -9.32 2.42
CA GLU A 33 10.44 -9.48 0.98
C GLU A 33 9.03 -9.98 0.63
N GLY A 34 8.50 -10.92 1.41
CA GLY A 34 7.13 -11.38 1.25
C GLY A 34 6.11 -10.29 1.56
N LEU A 35 6.35 -9.48 2.59
CA LEU A 35 5.50 -8.32 2.89
C LEU A 35 5.56 -7.30 1.75
N TYR A 36 6.76 -6.97 1.27
CA TYR A 36 6.96 -6.00 0.19
C TYR A 36 6.26 -6.44 -1.09
N ARG A 37 6.43 -7.71 -1.51
CA ARG A 37 5.72 -8.26 -2.68
C ARG A 37 4.21 -8.27 -2.52
N ARG A 38 3.69 -8.51 -1.31
CA ARG A 38 2.24 -8.38 -1.04
C ARG A 38 1.78 -6.94 -1.19
N ALA A 39 2.55 -5.98 -0.68
CA ALA A 39 2.22 -4.56 -0.78
C ALA A 39 2.26 -4.06 -2.24
N CYS A 40 3.26 -4.45 -3.04
CA CYS A 40 3.29 -4.10 -4.46
C CYS A 40 2.08 -4.66 -5.22
N ARG A 41 1.72 -5.93 -4.99
CA ARG A 41 0.52 -6.52 -5.61
C ARG A 41 -0.75 -5.77 -5.23
N LEU A 42 -0.90 -5.44 -3.95
CA LEU A 42 -2.05 -4.69 -3.45
C LEU A 42 -2.16 -3.32 -4.13
N VAL A 43 -1.05 -2.59 -4.24
CA VAL A 43 -1.01 -1.29 -4.93
C VAL A 43 -1.40 -1.42 -6.41
N GLN A 44 -0.91 -2.46 -7.09
CA GLN A 44 -1.26 -2.75 -8.48
C GLN A 44 -2.74 -3.10 -8.65
N GLU A 45 -3.30 -3.93 -7.77
CA GLU A 45 -4.72 -4.30 -7.75
C GLU A 45 -5.61 -3.07 -7.53
N VAL A 46 -5.22 -2.18 -6.62
CA VAL A 46 -5.92 -0.90 -6.38
C VAL A 46 -5.88 -0.02 -7.64
N LYS A 47 -4.70 0.14 -8.27
CA LYS A 47 -4.55 0.92 -9.51
C LYS A 47 -5.42 0.35 -10.64
N ALA A 48 -5.45 -0.97 -10.81
CA ALA A 48 -6.26 -1.66 -11.80
C ALA A 48 -7.76 -1.45 -11.54
N THR A 49 -8.22 -1.68 -10.31
CA THR A 49 -9.62 -1.53 -9.92
C THR A 49 -10.13 -0.10 -10.13
N LEU A 50 -9.32 0.91 -9.78
CA LEU A 50 -9.66 2.32 -10.04
C LEU A 50 -9.73 2.65 -11.53
N THR A 51 -8.87 2.03 -12.35
CA THR A 51 -8.88 2.21 -13.80
C THR A 51 -10.15 1.60 -14.40
N GLU A 52 -10.50 0.37 -13.99
CA GLU A 52 -11.72 -0.31 -14.43
C GLU A 52 -13.00 0.41 -13.98
N ALA A 53 -12.97 1.05 -12.82
CA ALA A 53 -14.07 1.86 -12.30
C ALA A 53 -14.19 3.24 -12.99
N GLY A 54 -13.29 3.58 -13.91
CA GLY A 54 -13.36 4.82 -14.70
C GLY A 54 -12.89 6.08 -13.96
N TYR A 55 -12.09 5.95 -12.90
CA TYR A 55 -11.49 7.11 -12.25
C TYR A 55 -10.47 7.77 -13.18
N SER A 56 -10.38 9.11 -13.12
CA SER A 56 -9.37 9.85 -13.88
C SER A 56 -7.94 9.46 -13.45
N ASP A 57 -6.98 9.58 -14.37
CA ASP A 57 -5.58 9.28 -14.07
C ASP A 57 -5.06 10.09 -12.87
N ILE A 58 -5.44 11.37 -12.78
CA ILE A 58 -5.05 12.25 -11.67
C ILE A 58 -5.62 11.75 -10.33
N SER A 59 -6.91 11.41 -10.30
CA SER A 59 -7.56 10.89 -9.08
C SER A 59 -6.95 9.57 -8.66
N ARG A 60 -6.74 8.64 -9.60
CA ARG A 60 -6.10 7.35 -9.35
C ARG A 60 -4.69 7.52 -8.80
N ASP A 61 -3.86 8.33 -9.46
CA ASP A 61 -2.47 8.55 -9.06
C ASP A 61 -2.40 9.17 -7.65
N HIS A 62 -3.27 10.13 -7.31
CA HIS A 62 -3.35 10.68 -5.95
C HIS A 62 -3.76 9.64 -4.89
N MET A 63 -4.77 8.82 -5.17
CA MET A 63 -5.24 7.81 -4.21
C MET A 63 -4.18 6.71 -4.00
N VAL A 64 -3.54 6.26 -5.08
CA VAL A 64 -2.45 5.28 -5.05
C VAL A 64 -1.25 5.86 -4.31
N TYR A 65 -0.89 7.12 -4.56
CA TYR A 65 0.21 7.79 -3.87
C TYR A 65 -0.03 7.85 -2.36
N ALA A 66 -1.24 8.21 -1.93
CA ALA A 66 -1.62 8.25 -0.52
C ALA A 66 -1.50 6.87 0.15
N LEU A 67 -1.90 5.80 -0.55
CA LEU A 67 -1.74 4.43 -0.06
C LEU A 67 -0.27 4.02 0.06
N CYS A 68 0.56 4.31 -0.94
CA CYS A 68 2.00 4.04 -0.89
C CYS A 68 2.64 4.78 0.29
N ALA A 69 2.36 6.07 0.46
CA ALA A 69 2.88 6.88 1.57
C ALA A 69 2.50 6.29 2.93
N LEU A 70 1.23 5.86 3.08
CA LEU A 70 0.74 5.29 4.33
C LEU A 70 1.40 3.94 4.65
N LEU A 71 1.61 3.09 3.65
CA LEU A 71 2.33 1.82 3.79
C LEU A 71 3.81 2.05 4.13
N ASP A 72 4.48 2.95 3.41
CA ASP A 72 5.89 3.27 3.63
C ASP A 72 6.12 3.82 5.04
N GLU A 73 5.33 4.80 5.49
CA GLU A 73 5.41 5.31 6.86
C GLU A 73 5.16 4.19 7.89
N SER A 74 4.17 3.33 7.63
CA SER A 74 3.80 2.26 8.56
C SER A 74 4.83 1.14 8.65
N VAL A 75 5.74 1.00 7.69
CA VAL A 75 6.86 0.06 7.79
C VAL A 75 8.10 0.76 8.36
N LEU A 76 8.43 1.94 7.83
CA LEU A 76 9.68 2.65 8.15
C LEU A 76 9.66 3.29 9.55
N ASN A 77 8.48 3.61 10.10
CA ASN A 77 8.33 4.29 11.39
C ASN A 77 7.85 3.36 12.52
N ARG A 78 8.13 2.06 12.46
CA ARG A 78 7.74 1.07 13.48
C ARG A 78 8.61 1.05 14.73
N GLY A 79 9.72 1.80 14.73
CA GLY A 79 10.67 1.82 15.85
C GLY A 79 11.50 0.53 16.00
N SER A 80 11.47 -0.37 15.01
CA SER A 80 12.29 -1.58 14.96
C SER A 80 12.97 -1.72 13.60
N THR A 81 14.22 -2.20 13.60
CA THR A 81 15.01 -2.47 12.40
C THR A 81 14.89 -3.95 12.02
N ASP A 82 13.68 -4.40 11.74
CA ASP A 82 13.44 -5.78 11.33
C ASP A 82 13.61 -5.99 9.82
N ASP A 83 13.37 -7.21 9.35
CA ASP A 83 13.54 -7.57 7.94
C ASP A 83 12.63 -6.75 7.02
N GLY A 84 11.45 -6.39 7.51
CA GLY A 84 10.54 -5.45 6.86
C GLY A 84 11.20 -4.10 6.62
N TYR A 85 11.75 -3.48 7.67
CA TYR A 85 12.46 -2.20 7.56
C TYR A 85 13.65 -2.28 6.59
N LEU A 86 14.48 -3.31 6.70
CA LEU A 86 15.69 -3.47 5.87
C LEU A 86 15.34 -3.62 4.38
N THR A 87 14.29 -4.36 4.07
CA THR A 87 13.78 -4.52 2.70
C THR A 87 13.22 -3.20 2.18
N TRP A 88 12.29 -2.58 2.93
CA TRP A 88 11.56 -1.39 2.49
C TRP A 88 12.44 -0.16 2.31
N ARG A 89 13.47 -0.01 3.15
CA ARG A 89 14.37 1.16 3.09
C ARG A 89 15.13 1.25 1.77
N ARG A 90 15.31 0.13 1.05
CA ARG A 90 16.08 0.10 -0.21
C ARG A 90 15.29 0.70 -1.37
N ASP A 91 14.00 0.40 -1.43
CA ASP A 91 13.09 0.86 -2.49
C ASP A 91 11.67 1.02 -1.93
N PRO A 92 11.34 2.12 -1.23
CA PRO A 92 10.00 2.36 -0.72
C PRO A 92 8.96 2.40 -1.84
N LEU A 93 7.69 2.09 -1.54
CA LEU A 93 6.65 2.00 -2.58
C LEU A 93 6.43 3.32 -3.31
N GLN A 94 6.59 4.46 -2.63
CA GLN A 94 6.54 5.77 -3.30
C GLN A 94 7.64 5.89 -4.36
N ALA A 95 8.86 5.46 -4.07
CA ALA A 95 9.95 5.48 -5.04
C ALA A 95 9.66 4.49 -6.19
N HIS A 96 9.32 3.26 -5.83
CA HIS A 96 9.01 2.18 -6.77
C HIS A 96 7.96 2.57 -7.81
N PHE A 97 6.82 3.13 -7.37
CA PHE A 97 5.68 3.42 -8.26
C PHE A 97 5.67 4.82 -8.87
N PHE A 98 6.32 5.82 -8.26
CA PHE A 98 6.22 7.21 -8.71
C PHE A 98 7.54 7.84 -9.16
N TRP A 99 8.69 7.25 -8.81
CA TRP A 99 10.00 7.77 -9.19
C TRP A 99 10.66 6.99 -10.33
N HIS A 100 10.33 5.70 -10.48
CA HIS A 100 10.88 4.85 -11.54
C HIS A 100 9.95 4.82 -12.78
N PRO A 101 10.38 5.39 -13.93
CA PRO A 101 9.55 5.47 -15.14
C PRO A 101 9.20 4.11 -15.75
N GLU A 102 9.95 3.04 -15.42
CA GLU A 102 9.69 1.68 -15.92
C GLU A 102 8.50 0.99 -15.23
N CYS A 103 8.02 1.52 -14.10
CA CYS A 103 6.90 0.97 -13.33
C CYS A 103 5.60 1.78 -13.46
N ARG A 104 5.59 2.85 -14.27
CA ARG A 104 4.45 3.75 -14.45
C ARG A 104 3.50 3.25 -15.53
#